data_AF-A0A4R6EVN7-F1
#
_entry.id   AF-A0A4R6EVN7-F1
#
_cell.length_a   1.000
_cell.length_b   1.000
_cell.length_c   1.000
_cell.angle_alpha   90.00
_cell.angle_beta   90.00
_cell.angle_gamma   90.00
#
_symmetry.space_group_name_H-M   'P 1'
#
loop_
_entity.id
_entity.type
_entity.pdbx_description
1 polymer ?
#
loop_
_entity_poly.entity_id
_entity_poly.type
_entity_poly.pdbx_seq_one_letter_code
_entity_poly.pdbx_strand_id
1 'polypeptide(L)'
;MKKSLTGAAAAATPTRPVDRRGPRGVPAGVKTFSYRRDTVSRVWTFCTVIMTRAALKTRGMLAAITAGLTPLLCHAHALDEQLDCKSSAHSFVAALLDDRYIDPNPMRVEANSVNVFRPVRGSDLTAFGYRVYAVLGYQHDDEMFRQGSGQPVGDSAYGVVIFGPSETVEARARQAGSDAAIRPVVPLVLTAVFCNGH
;
A
#
# COMPACT_ATOMS: atom_id res chain seq x y z
N MET A 1 -10.36 33.85 69.15
CA MET A 1 -10.41 33.41 67.74
C MET A 1 -9.67 34.45 66.89
N LYS A 2 -8.54 34.08 66.27
CA LYS A 2 -7.63 35.01 65.57
C LYS A 2 -8.11 35.25 64.12
N LYS A 3 -8.28 36.55 63.79
CA LYS A 3 -7.94 37.32 62.57
C LYS A 3 -7.13 36.57 61.48
N SER A 4 -7.15 36.87 60.18
CA SER A 4 -7.79 37.86 59.29
C SER A 4 -7.13 37.71 57.90
N LEU A 5 -7.86 38.07 56.83
CA LEU A 5 -7.40 38.78 55.62
C LEU A 5 -6.56 38.06 54.50
N THR A 6 -7.19 38.04 53.31
CA THR A 6 -6.69 38.61 52.01
C THR A 6 -6.12 37.68 50.94
N GLY A 7 -6.68 37.84 49.73
CA GLY A 7 -6.01 37.66 48.44
C GLY A 7 -6.93 36.94 47.45
N ALA A 8 -7.16 37.37 46.21
CA ALA A 8 -6.83 38.56 45.45
C ALA A 8 -7.74 38.52 44.20
N ALA A 9 -8.21 39.67 43.74
CA ALA A 9 -8.88 39.79 42.45
C ALA A 9 -7.86 39.60 41.31
N ALA A 10 -8.19 38.78 40.32
CA ALA A 10 -7.47 38.71 39.05
C ALA A 10 -8.44 38.97 37.90
N ALA A 11 -8.04 39.92 37.08
CA ALA A 11 -8.85 40.65 36.12
C ALA A 11 -9.26 39.81 34.90
N ALA A 12 -10.46 40.11 34.40
CA ALA A 12 -10.96 39.66 33.12
C ALA A 12 -10.03 40.14 31.98
N THR A 13 -9.59 39.20 31.15
CA THR A 13 -8.86 39.50 29.91
C THR A 13 -9.86 39.64 28.75
N PRO A 14 -9.85 40.74 27.98
CA PRO A 14 -10.75 40.92 26.86
C PRO A 14 -10.31 40.08 25.66
N THR A 15 -11.20 39.22 25.17
CA THR A 15 -11.04 38.48 23.92
C THR A 15 -11.09 39.45 22.73
N ARG A 16 -9.97 39.58 22.00
CA ARG A 16 -9.91 40.30 20.73
C ARG A 16 -10.68 39.53 19.64
N PRO A 17 -11.47 40.20 18.78
CA PRO A 17 -12.08 39.56 17.61
C PRO A 17 -11.01 39.30 16.54
N VAL A 18 -10.99 38.07 16.03
CA VAL A 18 -10.14 37.66 14.90
C VAL A 18 -10.84 38.07 13.60
N ASP A 19 -10.27 39.07 12.94
CA ASP A 19 -10.57 39.53 11.58
C ASP A 19 -10.20 38.42 10.57
N ARG A 20 -11.19 37.69 10.02
CA ARG A 20 -10.99 36.75 8.91
C ARG A 20 -11.17 37.48 7.58
N ARG A 21 -10.11 38.19 7.20
CA ARG A 21 -9.91 38.72 5.85
C ARG A 21 -9.53 37.56 4.92
N GLY A 22 -10.43 37.19 4.00
CA GLY A 22 -10.19 36.14 3.01
C GLY A 22 -9.17 36.55 1.93
N PRO A 23 -8.42 35.60 1.35
CA PRO A 23 -7.79 35.75 0.03
C PRO A 23 -8.66 35.05 -1.03
N ARG A 24 -9.30 35.79 -1.95
CA ARG A 24 -8.77 36.19 -3.27
C ARG A 24 -8.14 35.04 -4.08
N GLY A 25 -8.93 34.57 -5.05
CA GLY A 25 -8.50 34.34 -6.44
C GLY A 25 -7.60 33.13 -6.71
N VAL A 26 -8.21 32.01 -7.07
CA VAL A 26 -7.55 30.90 -7.76
C VAL A 26 -7.60 31.18 -9.27
N PRO A 27 -6.46 31.30 -9.98
CA PRO A 27 -6.47 31.31 -11.44
C PRO A 27 -6.77 29.90 -11.97
N ALA A 28 -7.82 29.82 -12.79
CA ALA A 28 -8.15 28.66 -13.61
C ALA A 28 -7.04 28.40 -14.64
N GLY A 29 -6.56 27.15 -14.72
CA GLY A 29 -5.65 26.76 -15.79
C GLY A 29 -4.70 25.62 -15.45
N VAL A 30 -5.20 24.47 -15.00
CA VAL A 30 -4.44 23.22 -15.07
C VAL A 30 -5.14 22.31 -16.05
N LYS A 31 -4.49 22.07 -17.18
CA LYS A 31 -4.92 21.13 -18.22
C LYS A 31 -5.01 19.74 -17.58
N THR A 32 -6.23 19.22 -17.51
CA THR A 32 -6.56 17.84 -17.17
C THR A 32 -5.87 16.90 -18.14
N PHE A 33 -4.76 16.28 -17.72
CA PHE A 33 -4.24 15.11 -18.40
C PHE A 33 -5.11 13.93 -17.97
N SER A 34 -6.14 13.65 -18.77
CA SER A 34 -7.03 12.50 -18.62
C SER A 34 -6.20 11.22 -18.78
N TYR A 35 -5.85 10.58 -17.66
CA TYR A 35 -5.39 9.20 -17.69
C TYR A 35 -6.64 8.32 -17.88
N ARG A 36 -6.79 7.86 -19.11
CA ARG A 36 -7.86 6.97 -19.54
C ARG A 36 -7.75 5.67 -18.74
N ARG A 37 -8.64 5.48 -17.77
CA ARG A 37 -8.94 4.17 -17.16
C ARG A 37 -9.62 3.32 -18.23
N ASP A 38 -8.81 2.61 -19.01
CA ASP A 38 -9.35 1.57 -19.88
C ASP A 38 -9.73 0.37 -19.01
N THR A 39 -11.03 0.09 -19.10
CA THR A 39 -11.79 -0.94 -18.40
C THR A 39 -11.68 -2.23 -19.19
N VAL A 40 -11.01 -3.26 -18.67
CA VAL A 40 -11.11 -4.65 -19.19
C VAL A 40 -10.92 -5.58 -17.99
N SER A 41 -11.96 -5.92 -17.25
CA SER A 41 -12.88 -7.02 -17.54
C SER A 41 -12.16 -8.34 -17.87
N ARG A 42 -12.04 -9.18 -16.83
CA ARG A 42 -12.23 -10.63 -16.89
C ARG A 42 -11.66 -11.34 -18.12
N VAL A 43 -10.41 -11.83 -18.02
CA VAL A 43 -10.11 -13.19 -18.48
C VAL A 43 -9.02 -13.78 -17.58
N TRP A 44 -9.44 -14.62 -16.63
CA TRP A 44 -8.58 -15.62 -16.02
C TRP A 44 -8.24 -16.62 -17.15
N THR A 45 -7.15 -16.38 -17.88
CA THR A 45 -6.68 -17.32 -18.90
C THR A 45 -5.67 -18.24 -18.25
N PHE A 46 -6.17 -19.38 -17.79
CA PHE A 46 -5.34 -20.55 -17.50
C PHE A 46 -4.41 -20.82 -18.69
N CYS A 47 -3.12 -20.93 -18.39
CA CYS A 47 -2.10 -21.36 -19.32
C CYS A 47 -2.33 -22.85 -19.67
N THR A 48 -3.22 -23.13 -20.63
CA THR A 48 -3.36 -24.46 -21.23
C THR A 48 -3.14 -24.33 -22.73
N VAL A 49 -1.87 -24.40 -23.15
CA VAL A 49 -1.53 -24.58 -24.55
C VAL A 49 -1.76 -26.07 -24.89
N ILE A 50 -2.94 -26.38 -25.42
CA ILE A 50 -3.18 -27.66 -26.09
C ILE A 50 -2.54 -27.56 -27.49
N MET A 51 -1.37 -28.19 -27.65
CA MET A 51 -0.69 -28.35 -28.93
C MET A 51 -1.13 -29.67 -29.58
N THR A 52 -2.15 -29.64 -30.45
CA THR A 52 -2.58 -30.83 -31.21
C THR A 52 -2.14 -30.74 -32.68
N ARG A 53 -1.10 -31.52 -32.98
CA ARG A 53 -0.66 -32.15 -34.25
C ARG A 53 -1.22 -31.62 -35.60
N ALA A 54 -0.30 -31.02 -36.35
CA ALA A 54 0.11 -31.31 -37.74
C ALA A 54 -0.96 -31.59 -38.84
N ALA A 55 -0.97 -30.73 -39.86
CA ALA A 55 -1.06 -31.13 -41.27
C ALA A 55 -0.35 -30.09 -42.15
N LEU A 56 0.88 -30.40 -42.59
CA LEU A 56 1.69 -29.60 -43.50
C LEU A 56 1.11 -29.66 -44.92
N LYS A 57 0.85 -28.52 -45.56
CA LYS A 57 0.73 -28.41 -47.02
C LYS A 57 1.71 -27.35 -47.53
N THR A 58 2.69 -27.81 -48.29
CA THR A 58 3.81 -27.06 -48.85
C THR A 58 3.35 -26.19 -50.04
N ARG A 59 3.68 -24.88 -50.02
CA ARG A 59 3.94 -24.05 -51.21
C ARG A 59 4.38 -22.64 -50.78
N GLY A 60 5.47 -22.14 -51.38
CA GLY A 60 5.68 -20.70 -51.58
C GLY A 60 6.71 -20.02 -50.68
N MET A 61 7.88 -19.80 -51.27
CA MET A 61 9.00 -18.89 -50.98
C MET A 61 8.74 -17.63 -50.11
N LEU A 62 9.77 -17.30 -49.32
CA LEU A 62 10.07 -16.08 -48.56
C LEU A 62 9.34 -15.87 -47.20
N ALA A 63 9.79 -16.58 -46.17
CA ALA A 63 9.50 -16.22 -44.78
C ALA A 63 10.67 -15.41 -44.21
N ALA A 64 10.50 -14.08 -44.13
CA ALA A 64 11.34 -13.25 -43.27
C ALA A 64 11.19 -13.78 -41.83
N ILE A 65 12.28 -14.28 -41.25
CA ILE A 65 12.33 -14.68 -39.85
C ILE A 65 12.35 -13.39 -39.02
N THR A 66 11.19 -12.79 -38.79
CA THR A 66 11.01 -11.91 -37.64
C THR A 66 10.93 -12.82 -36.42
N ALA A 67 12.09 -13.09 -35.82
CA ALA A 67 12.16 -13.62 -34.46
C ALA A 67 11.54 -12.54 -33.55
N GLY A 68 10.23 -12.63 -33.34
CA GLY A 68 9.53 -11.84 -32.34
C GLY A 68 10.08 -12.22 -30.98
N LEU A 69 11.01 -11.40 -30.47
CA LEU A 69 11.30 -11.33 -29.05
C LEU A 69 10.00 -10.89 -28.38
N THR A 70 9.13 -11.83 -28.02
CA THR A 70 8.07 -11.55 -27.06
C THR A 70 8.80 -11.11 -25.80
N PRO A 71 8.66 -9.85 -25.35
CA PRO A 71 9.21 -9.47 -24.07
C PRO A 71 8.56 -10.42 -23.07
N LEU A 72 9.38 -11.20 -22.36
CA LEU A 72 8.98 -11.79 -21.10
C LEU A 72 8.61 -10.61 -20.22
N LEU A 73 7.34 -10.23 -20.25
CA LEU A 73 6.79 -9.24 -19.36
C LEU A 73 6.91 -9.86 -17.97
N CYS A 74 8.01 -9.54 -17.32
CA CYS A 74 8.23 -9.79 -15.91
C CYS A 74 7.20 -8.91 -15.20
N HIS A 75 6.02 -9.48 -14.94
CA HIS A 75 4.93 -8.76 -14.29
C HIS A 75 5.30 -8.66 -12.82
N ALA A 76 5.69 -7.45 -12.41
CA ALA A 76 5.73 -7.11 -11.00
C ALA A 76 4.32 -7.25 -10.43
N HIS A 77 4.17 -7.98 -9.32
CA HIS A 77 2.87 -8.14 -8.68
C HIS A 77 2.58 -6.87 -7.86
N ALA A 78 1.56 -6.12 -8.28
CA ALA A 78 1.18 -4.85 -7.68
C ALA A 78 0.11 -5.05 -6.59
N LEU A 79 0.36 -4.51 -5.40
CA LEU A 79 -0.52 -4.63 -4.23
C LEU A 79 -1.49 -3.45 -4.09
N ASP A 80 -1.48 -2.50 -5.03
CA ASP A 80 -2.20 -1.22 -4.96
C ASP A 80 -3.69 -1.40 -4.66
N GLU A 81 -4.34 -2.36 -5.32
CA GLU A 81 -5.78 -2.64 -5.15
C GLU A 81 -6.09 -3.32 -3.81
N GLN A 82 -5.14 -4.04 -3.24
CA GLN A 82 -5.29 -4.72 -1.95
C GLN A 82 -5.08 -3.78 -0.77
N LEU A 83 -4.43 -2.62 -0.99
CA LEU A 83 -4.15 -1.60 0.02
C LEU A 83 -5.27 -0.55 0.09
N ASP A 84 -6.52 -0.96 -0.11
CA ASP A 84 -7.71 -0.09 -0.04
C ASP A 84 -8.36 -0.02 1.35
N CYS A 85 -7.76 -0.68 2.34
CA CYS A 85 -8.23 -0.77 3.72
C CYS A 85 -9.60 -1.45 3.90
N LYS A 86 -10.08 -2.24 2.91
CA LYS A 86 -11.36 -2.97 3.01
C LYS A 86 -11.23 -4.46 3.30
N SER A 87 -10.01 -5.03 3.21
CA SER A 87 -9.73 -6.42 3.57
C SER A 87 -9.30 -6.57 5.04
N SER A 88 -9.33 -7.81 5.55
CA SER A 88 -8.69 -8.16 6.83
C SER A 88 -7.21 -8.48 6.63
N ALA A 89 -6.43 -8.42 7.71
CA ALA A 89 -5.02 -8.76 7.66
C ALA A 89 -4.78 -10.24 7.31
N HIS A 90 -5.62 -11.16 7.80
CA HIS A 90 -5.57 -12.57 7.41
C HIS A 90 -5.70 -12.73 5.90
N SER A 91 -6.75 -12.19 5.30
CA SER A 91 -7.00 -12.37 3.87
C SER A 91 -5.88 -11.79 3.01
N PHE A 92 -5.34 -10.64 3.41
CA PHE A 92 -4.21 -10.01 2.72
C PHE A 92 -2.93 -10.84 2.82
N VAL A 93 -2.55 -11.28 4.02
CA VAL A 93 -1.29 -12.02 4.21
C VAL A 93 -1.39 -13.47 3.71
N ALA A 94 -2.53 -14.14 3.94
CA ALA A 94 -2.79 -15.49 3.45
C ALA A 94 -2.62 -15.59 1.94
N ALA A 95 -3.20 -14.65 1.18
CA ALA A 95 -3.06 -14.63 -0.28
C ALA A 95 -1.58 -14.56 -0.72
N LEU A 96 -0.78 -13.74 -0.04
CA LEU A 96 0.65 -13.60 -0.34
C LEU A 96 1.47 -14.83 0.08
N LEU A 97 1.05 -15.53 1.13
CA LEU A 97 1.66 -16.79 1.57
C LEU A 97 1.34 -17.93 0.61
N ASP A 98 0.08 -18.07 0.22
CA ASP A 98 -0.41 -19.11 -0.68
C ASP A 98 0.28 -19.03 -2.05
N ASP A 99 0.41 -17.81 -2.58
CA ASP A 99 1.10 -17.55 -3.84
C ASP A 99 2.64 -17.53 -3.71
N ARG A 100 3.17 -17.68 -2.49
CA ARG A 100 4.61 -17.66 -2.16
C ARG A 100 5.32 -16.36 -2.56
N TYR A 101 4.62 -15.23 -2.46
CA TYR A 101 5.22 -13.90 -2.66
C TYR A 101 6.03 -13.45 -1.44
N ILE A 102 5.73 -13.98 -0.24
CA ILE A 102 6.42 -13.70 1.01
C ILE A 102 6.89 -14.97 1.72
N ASP A 103 7.91 -14.83 2.57
CA ASP A 103 8.40 -15.88 3.45
C ASP A 103 7.34 -16.19 4.53
N PRO A 104 7.00 -17.46 4.79
CA PRO A 104 6.03 -17.82 5.83
C PRO A 104 6.49 -17.50 7.25
N ASN A 105 7.79 -17.36 7.46
CA ASN A 105 8.31 -16.96 8.76
C ASN A 105 8.52 -15.44 8.78
N PRO A 106 7.85 -14.69 9.68
CA PRO A 106 8.10 -13.27 9.81
C PRO A 106 9.56 -13.03 10.19
N MET A 107 10.22 -12.09 9.51
CA MET A 107 11.60 -11.72 9.82
C MET A 107 11.72 -10.97 11.15
N ARG A 108 10.60 -10.37 11.61
CA ARG A 108 10.49 -9.65 12.87
C ARG A 108 9.03 -9.64 13.33
N VAL A 109 8.82 -9.66 14.63
CA VAL A 109 7.53 -9.38 15.27
C VAL A 109 7.74 -8.14 16.15
N GLU A 110 6.96 -7.10 15.92
CA GLU A 110 7.03 -5.86 16.69
C GLU A 110 6.37 -6.02 18.06
N ALA A 111 6.68 -5.12 18.99
CA ALA A 111 6.10 -5.14 20.33
C ALA A 111 4.56 -5.02 20.31
N ASN A 112 3.99 -4.33 19.30
CA ASN A 112 2.55 -4.20 19.09
C ASN A 112 1.93 -5.36 18.28
N SER A 113 2.61 -6.51 18.25
CA SER A 113 2.21 -7.74 17.56
C SER A 113 2.16 -7.67 16.04
N VAL A 114 2.60 -6.58 15.40
CA VAL A 114 2.74 -6.53 13.95
C VAL A 114 3.85 -7.48 13.49
N ASN A 115 3.49 -8.45 12.66
CA ASN A 115 4.42 -9.38 12.05
C ASN A 115 4.94 -8.75 10.74
N VAL A 116 6.26 -8.79 10.56
CA VAL A 116 6.96 -8.21 9.42
C VAL A 116 7.51 -9.35 8.56
N PHE A 117 6.89 -9.59 7.42
CA PHE A 117 7.24 -10.66 6.48
C PHE A 117 8.17 -10.13 5.38
N ARG A 118 9.09 -11.01 4.94
CA ARG A 118 10.02 -10.68 3.86
C ARG A 118 9.43 -11.11 2.52
N PRO A 119 9.44 -10.27 1.47
CA PRO A 119 9.23 -10.73 0.11
C PRO A 119 10.21 -11.84 -0.27
N VAL A 120 9.73 -12.89 -0.94
CA VAL A 120 10.62 -13.91 -1.52
C VAL A 120 11.56 -13.24 -2.52
N ARG A 121 12.82 -13.70 -2.58
CA ARG A 121 13.80 -13.14 -3.52
C ARG A 121 13.31 -13.30 -4.95
N GLY A 122 13.23 -12.20 -5.69
CA GLY A 122 12.78 -12.19 -7.09
C GLY A 122 11.25 -12.17 -7.26
N SER A 123 10.46 -11.99 -6.20
CA SER A 123 8.99 -11.95 -6.29
C SER A 123 8.43 -10.65 -6.89
N ASP A 124 9.30 -9.66 -7.17
CA ASP A 124 8.99 -8.35 -7.77
C ASP A 124 7.68 -7.71 -7.24
N LEU A 125 7.46 -7.80 -5.93
CA LEU A 125 6.35 -7.14 -5.25
C LEU A 125 6.50 -5.62 -5.33
N THR A 126 5.41 -4.96 -5.73
CA THR A 126 5.34 -3.49 -5.77
C THR A 126 4.06 -2.98 -5.12
N ALA A 127 4.11 -1.77 -4.60
CA ALA A 127 2.94 -1.01 -4.21
C ALA A 127 3.11 0.46 -4.61
N PHE A 128 2.12 1.02 -5.28
CA PHE A 128 2.07 2.37 -5.82
C PHE A 128 3.27 2.71 -6.72
N GLY A 129 3.79 1.71 -7.44
CA GLY A 129 4.97 1.82 -8.30
C GLY A 129 6.32 1.71 -7.58
N TYR A 130 6.34 1.45 -6.28
CA TYR A 130 7.55 1.27 -5.49
C TYR A 130 7.78 -0.19 -5.12
N ARG A 131 9.04 -0.60 -5.01
CA ARG A 131 9.41 -1.95 -4.55
C ARG A 131 9.03 -2.13 -3.08
N VAL A 132 8.42 -3.27 -2.76
CA VAL A 132 8.11 -3.66 -1.39
C VAL A 132 9.38 -4.15 -0.68
N TYR A 133 9.67 -3.55 0.46
CA TYR A 133 10.72 -3.97 1.39
C TYR A 133 10.22 -5.05 2.35
N ALA A 134 9.03 -4.86 2.90
CA ALA A 134 8.41 -5.78 3.84
C ALA A 134 6.88 -5.73 3.74
N VAL A 135 6.24 -6.85 4.09
CA VAL A 135 4.78 -6.96 4.23
C VAL A 135 4.45 -7.00 5.72
N LEU A 136 3.42 -6.29 6.13
CA LEU A 136 3.00 -6.14 7.52
C LEU A 136 1.65 -6.84 7.70
N GLY A 137 1.47 -7.52 8.83
CA GLY A 137 0.20 -8.13 9.18
C GLY A 137 0.06 -8.42 10.67
N TYR A 138 -1.15 -8.25 11.18
CA TYR A 138 -1.58 -8.69 12.50
C TYR A 138 -3.10 -8.80 12.51
N GLN A 139 -3.61 -9.87 13.10
CA GLN A 139 -5.03 -10.02 13.39
C GLN A 139 -5.19 -10.66 14.78
N HIS A 140 -6.16 -10.18 15.55
CA HIS A 140 -6.50 -10.73 16.85
C HIS A 140 -7.04 -12.16 16.71
N ASP A 141 -6.65 -13.02 17.65
CA ASP A 141 -7.05 -14.44 17.71
C ASP A 141 -6.82 -15.24 16.43
N ASP A 142 -5.77 -14.89 15.68
CA ASP A 142 -5.42 -15.54 14.43
C ASP A 142 -4.03 -16.20 14.54
N GLU A 143 -4.01 -17.52 14.39
CA GLU A 143 -2.82 -18.35 14.57
C GLU A 143 -1.73 -18.09 13.52
N MET A 144 -2.05 -17.42 12.41
CA MET A 144 -1.08 -16.99 11.41
C MET A 144 -0.10 -15.95 11.97
N PHE A 145 -0.51 -15.16 12.95
CA PHE A 145 0.26 -14.03 13.48
C PHE A 145 0.80 -14.34 14.87
N ARG A 146 2.12 -14.17 15.03
CA ARG A 146 2.75 -14.30 16.35
C ARG A 146 2.48 -13.05 17.18
N GLN A 147 2.19 -13.23 18.46
CA GLN A 147 2.01 -12.10 19.37
C GLN A 147 3.37 -11.50 19.79
N GLY A 148 3.41 -10.17 19.85
CA GLY A 148 4.52 -9.41 20.39
C GLY A 148 4.45 -9.33 21.92
N SER A 149 5.43 -8.64 22.52
CA SER A 149 5.54 -8.52 23.98
C SER A 149 4.71 -7.38 24.59
N GLY A 150 4.02 -6.58 23.78
CA GLY A 150 3.28 -5.38 24.20
C GLY A 150 1.82 -5.42 23.76
N GLN A 151 1.15 -4.27 23.90
CA GLN A 151 -0.26 -4.14 23.53
C GLN A 151 -0.42 -4.18 21.99
N PRO A 152 -1.32 -5.02 21.46
CA PRO A 152 -1.58 -5.07 20.02
C PRO A 152 -2.04 -3.75 19.41
N VAL A 153 -1.77 -3.59 18.12
CA VAL A 153 -2.07 -2.36 17.33
C VAL A 153 -3.57 -2.13 17.05
N GLY A 154 -4.45 -3.07 17.42
CA GLY A 154 -5.89 -3.05 17.19
C GLY A 154 -6.43 -4.47 17.04
N ASP A 155 -7.55 -4.66 16.33
CA ASP A 155 -8.11 -5.98 16.04
C ASP A 155 -7.55 -6.59 14.75
N SER A 156 -7.27 -5.76 13.74
CA SER A 156 -6.67 -6.17 12.47
C SER A 156 -5.88 -5.02 11.88
N ALA A 157 -4.67 -5.30 11.41
CA ALA A 157 -3.87 -4.33 10.69
C ALA A 157 -2.92 -4.98 9.69
N TYR A 158 -2.76 -4.36 8.54
CA TYR A 158 -1.93 -4.87 7.46
C TYR A 158 -1.36 -3.74 6.61
N GLY A 159 -0.38 -4.07 5.78
CA GLY A 159 0.16 -3.12 4.84
C GLY A 159 1.54 -3.52 4.36
N VAL A 160 2.30 -2.53 3.93
CA VAL A 160 3.63 -2.74 3.38
C VAL A 160 4.57 -1.63 3.79
N VAL A 161 5.86 -1.96 3.84
CA VAL A 161 6.94 -0.97 3.82
C VAL A 161 7.53 -0.99 2.43
N ILE A 162 7.63 0.17 1.80
CA ILE A 162 8.15 0.34 0.43
C ILE A 162 9.36 1.27 0.41
N PHE A 163 10.20 1.09 -0.62
CA PHE A 163 11.32 1.98 -0.93
C PHE A 163 10.83 3.25 -1.62
N GLY A 164 10.80 4.37 -0.91
CA GLY A 164 10.42 5.65 -1.46
C GLY A 164 10.15 6.72 -0.39
N PRO A 165 10.28 8.01 -0.75
CA PRO A 165 9.99 9.11 0.15
C PRO A 165 8.47 9.29 0.36
N SER A 166 8.08 9.56 1.60
CA SER A 166 6.68 9.56 2.04
C SER A 166 5.78 10.49 1.24
N GLU A 167 6.29 11.64 0.82
CA GLU A 167 5.53 12.65 0.07
C GLU A 167 5.10 12.11 -1.30
N THR A 168 6.01 11.42 -1.97
CA THR A 168 5.74 10.84 -3.30
C THR A 168 4.88 9.58 -3.20
N VAL A 169 5.07 8.79 -2.14
CA VAL A 169 4.23 7.63 -1.85
C VAL A 169 2.80 8.06 -1.57
N GLU A 170 2.61 9.10 -0.77
CA GLU A 170 1.29 9.64 -0.44
C GLU A 170 0.55 10.19 -1.65
N ALA A 171 1.23 10.91 -2.52
CA ALA A 171 0.63 11.36 -3.77
C ALA A 171 0.14 10.17 -4.63
N ARG A 172 0.90 9.07 -4.70
CA ARG A 172 0.53 7.89 -5.49
C ARG A 172 -0.59 7.07 -4.86
N ALA A 173 -0.55 6.86 -3.55
CA ALA A 173 -1.62 6.17 -2.82
C ALA A 173 -2.97 6.88 -2.99
N ARG A 174 -2.98 8.22 -2.86
CA ARG A 174 -4.18 9.03 -3.09
C ARG A 174 -4.66 8.97 -4.54
N GLN A 175 -3.75 8.95 -5.53
CA GLN A 175 -4.11 8.77 -6.94
C GLN A 175 -4.74 7.39 -7.21
N ALA A 176 -4.29 6.36 -6.49
CA ALA A 176 -4.86 5.02 -6.54
C ALA A 176 -6.21 4.91 -5.79
N GLY A 177 -6.55 5.89 -4.95
CA GLY A 177 -7.77 5.88 -4.14
C GLY A 177 -7.63 5.06 -2.86
N SER A 178 -6.41 4.89 -2.35
CA SER A 178 -6.13 4.22 -1.08
C SER A 178 -6.30 5.19 0.09
N ASP A 179 -7.00 4.73 1.14
CA ASP A 179 -7.20 5.45 2.40
C ASP A 179 -6.14 5.06 3.46
N ALA A 180 -5.08 4.36 3.07
CA ALA A 180 -4.05 3.87 3.99
C ALA A 180 -3.29 5.01 4.68
N ALA A 181 -2.94 4.80 5.93
CA ALA A 181 -2.08 5.69 6.69
C ALA A 181 -0.63 5.58 6.19
N ILE A 182 0.01 6.72 5.94
CA ILE A 182 1.36 6.79 5.36
C ILE A 182 2.31 7.37 6.38
N ARG A 183 3.36 6.61 6.70
CA ARG A 183 4.32 6.96 7.75
C ARG A 183 5.75 6.71 7.29
N PRO A 184 6.64 7.71 7.33
CA PRO A 184 8.06 7.46 7.06
C PRO A 184 8.64 6.57 8.17
N VAL A 185 9.28 5.47 7.77
CA VAL A 185 10.02 4.56 8.67
C VAL A 185 11.48 4.99 8.73
N VAL A 186 12.08 5.22 7.56
CA VAL A 186 13.38 5.87 7.40
C VAL A 186 13.14 7.06 6.49
N PRO A 187 13.26 8.30 6.99
CA PRO A 187 13.00 9.49 6.20
C PRO A 187 13.71 9.42 4.84
N LEU A 188 12.98 9.76 3.78
CA LEU A 188 13.42 9.75 2.38
C LEU A 188 13.72 8.39 1.74
N VAL A 189 13.71 7.28 2.50
CA VAL A 189 14.13 5.95 2.00
C VAL A 189 13.04 4.90 2.13
N LEU A 190 12.42 4.77 3.31
CA LEU A 190 11.41 3.76 3.59
C LEU A 190 10.14 4.39 4.12
N THR A 191 9.03 4.03 3.52
CA THR A 191 7.70 4.50 3.92
C THR A 191 6.79 3.32 4.16
N ALA A 192 6.13 3.30 5.31
CA ALA A 192 5.04 2.38 5.61
C ALA A 192 3.73 2.93 5.04
N VAL A 193 3.01 2.07 4.35
CA VAL A 193 1.62 2.22 3.95
C VAL A 193 0.84 1.20 4.76
N PHE A 194 -0.06 1.66 5.62
CA PHE A 194 -0.65 0.82 6.64
C PHE A 194 -2.15 1.05 6.76
N CYS A 195 -2.91 -0.03 6.74
CA CYS A 195 -4.33 -0.07 7.05
C CYS A 195 -4.50 -0.68 8.43
N ASN A 196 -5.16 0.04 9.32
CA ASN A 196 -5.67 -0.49 10.58
C ASN A 196 -7.20 -0.50 10.52
N GLY A 197 -7.80 -1.64 10.86
CA GLY A 197 -9.23 -1.72 11.09
C GLY A 197 -9.62 -0.79 12.25
N HIS A 198 -10.71 -0.05 12.06
CA HIS A 198 -11.35 0.75 13.10
C HIS A 198 -12.17 -0.12 14.05
#